data_AF-A0A653U7M5-F1
#
_entry.id   AF-A0A653U7M5-F1
#
_cell.length_a   1.000
_cell.length_b   1.000
_cell.length_c   1.000
_cell.angle_alpha   90.00
_cell.angle_beta   90.00
_cell.angle_gamma   90.00
#
_symmetry.space_group_name_H-M   'P 1'
#
loop_
_entity.id
_entity.type
_entity.pdbx_description
1 polymer ?
#
loop_
_entity_poly.entity_id
_entity_poly.type
_entity_poly.pdbx_seq_one_letter_code
_entity_poly.pdbx_strand_id
1 'polypeptide(L)'
;MSLPDAVRSVLRQYAGFSGRAPRSEFWWWFLVTLVLGLVAGTVDLAVAAVVGVSPFNLLLALALFLPTLAVTVRRLHDSGLSGWWVLLVYGLGLASAVVSVVAVVTLVVGAVQGSDLAPDGSDGGAALTVGLVLLGVAAVAALFSAIAWLVLMVRPSTPGANQYGPPHGAPTPPQWAPPAAPPYGPSYGPSYGPSYGPDDTQPFGRPY
;
A
#
# COMPACT_ATOMS: atom_id res chain seq x y z
N MET A 1 5.81 -16.38 0.74
CA MET A 1 6.22 -15.85 2.07
C MET A 1 5.13 -16.18 3.08
N SER A 2 5.48 -16.60 4.29
CA SER A 2 4.50 -16.84 5.37
C SER A 2 4.14 -15.52 6.08
N LEU A 3 3.05 -15.50 6.85
CA LEU A 3 2.63 -14.33 7.63
C LEU A 3 3.69 -13.90 8.66
N PRO A 4 4.24 -14.79 9.52
CA PRO A 4 5.27 -14.40 10.49
C PRO A 4 6.52 -13.81 9.84
N ASP A 5 6.93 -14.35 8.68
CA ASP A 5 8.08 -13.83 7.93
C ASP A 5 7.81 -12.41 7.43
N ALA A 6 6.60 -12.15 6.90
CA ALA A 6 6.21 -10.83 6.39
C ALA A 6 6.24 -9.77 7.50
N VAL A 7 5.63 -10.08 8.65
CA VAL A 7 5.63 -9.18 9.82
C VAL A 7 7.06 -8.89 10.29
N ARG A 8 7.89 -9.94 10.41
CA ARG A 8 9.30 -9.78 10.81
C ARG A 8 10.08 -8.93 9.80
N SER A 9 9.87 -9.15 8.50
CA SER A 9 10.53 -8.38 7.43
C SER A 9 10.20 -6.89 7.51
N VAL A 10 8.91 -6.56 7.62
CA VAL A 10 8.45 -5.17 7.67
C VAL A 10 8.90 -4.47 8.94
N LEU A 11 8.81 -5.12 10.10
CA LEU A 11 9.25 -4.53 11.37
C LEU A 11 10.78 -4.37 11.46
N ARG A 12 11.57 -5.25 10.83
CA ARG A 12 13.03 -5.08 10.71
C ARG A 12 13.40 -3.90 9.81
N GLN A 13 12.57 -3.60 8.82
CA GLN A 13 12.73 -2.46 7.90
C GLN A 13 11.69 -1.37 8.21
N TYR A 14 11.55 -1.03 9.49
CA TYR A 14 10.50 -0.14 10.00
C TYR A 14 10.38 1.20 9.25
N ALA A 15 11.50 1.81 8.90
CA ALA A 15 11.57 3.01 8.06
C ALA A 15 12.50 2.79 6.83
N GLY A 16 12.58 1.55 6.36
CA GLY A 16 13.40 1.16 5.21
C GLY A 16 12.61 1.29 3.91
N PHE A 17 12.84 2.39 3.18
CA PHE A 17 12.18 2.67 1.90
C PHE A 17 12.89 2.09 0.68
N SER A 18 14.10 1.56 0.86
CA SER A 18 14.91 0.96 -0.22
C SER A 18 14.61 -0.52 -0.39
N GLY A 19 14.92 -1.05 -1.57
CA GLY A 19 14.68 -2.45 -1.90
C GLY A 19 13.26 -2.70 -2.43
N ARG A 20 12.89 -3.98 -2.41
CA ARG A 20 11.65 -4.51 -3.00
C ARG A 20 10.82 -5.17 -1.91
N ALA A 21 9.52 -5.31 -2.14
CA ALA A 21 8.63 -6.11 -1.32
C ALA A 21 7.71 -6.92 -2.24
N PRO A 22 7.70 -8.27 -2.16
CA PRO A 22 6.85 -9.09 -3.00
C PRO A 22 5.38 -8.90 -2.59
N ARG A 23 4.46 -9.24 -3.49
CA ARG A 23 3.01 -9.15 -3.25
C ARG A 23 2.58 -9.77 -1.90
N SER A 24 3.09 -10.96 -1.59
CA SER A 24 2.74 -11.64 -0.35
C SER A 24 3.23 -10.92 0.91
N GLU A 25 4.36 -10.22 0.88
CA GLU A 25 4.83 -9.43 2.05
C GLU A 25 3.85 -8.29 2.34
N PHE A 26 3.47 -7.57 1.29
CA PHE A 26 2.54 -6.45 1.37
C PHE A 26 1.15 -6.90 1.85
N TRP A 27 0.57 -7.93 1.23
CA TRP A 27 -0.80 -8.37 1.57
C TRP A 27 -0.90 -8.99 2.96
N TRP A 28 0.12 -9.73 3.41
CA TRP A 28 0.14 -10.20 4.80
C TRP A 28 0.26 -9.05 5.79
N TRP A 29 1.12 -8.07 5.51
CA TRP A 29 1.22 -6.86 6.34
C TRP A 29 -0.12 -6.13 6.40
N PHE A 30 -0.77 -5.91 5.26
CA PHE A 30 -2.09 -5.28 5.18
C PHE A 30 -3.15 -6.01 6.00
N LEU A 31 -3.19 -7.35 5.92
CA LEU A 31 -4.14 -8.14 6.72
C LEU A 31 -3.88 -8.01 8.22
N VAL A 32 -2.61 -8.02 8.63
CA VAL A 32 -2.24 -7.84 10.05
C VAL A 32 -2.61 -6.45 10.54
N THR A 33 -2.29 -5.39 9.79
CA THR A 33 -2.65 -4.02 10.19
C THR A 33 -4.17 -3.82 10.22
N LEU A 34 -4.90 -4.43 9.30
CA LEU A 34 -6.37 -4.43 9.29
C LEU A 34 -6.93 -5.08 10.56
N VAL A 35 -6.48 -6.28 10.91
CA VAL A 35 -6.94 -6.99 12.12
C VAL A 35 -6.58 -6.22 13.38
N LEU A 36 -5.35 -5.70 13.49
CA LEU A 36 -4.93 -4.89 14.63
C LEU A 36 -5.78 -3.62 14.77
N GLY A 37 -6.11 -2.96 13.65
CA GLY A 37 -6.97 -1.79 13.63
C GLY A 37 -8.40 -2.09 14.10
N LEU A 38 -8.98 -3.21 13.66
CA LEU A 38 -10.30 -3.67 14.13
C LEU A 38 -10.29 -3.96 15.62
N VAL A 39 -9.30 -4.69 16.12
CA VAL A 39 -9.15 -4.98 17.56
C VAL A 39 -8.99 -3.70 18.36
N ALA A 40 -8.08 -2.80 17.96
CA ALA A 40 -7.88 -1.52 18.63
C ALA A 40 -9.15 -0.67 18.63
N GLY A 41 -9.92 -0.66 17.54
CA GLY A 41 -11.21 0.03 17.47
C GLY A 41 -12.27 -0.54 18.43
N THR A 42 -12.35 -1.88 18.56
CA THR A 42 -13.26 -2.50 19.54
C THR A 42 -12.87 -2.19 20.98
N VAL A 43 -11.58 -2.15 21.28
CA VAL A 43 -11.06 -1.75 22.60
C VAL A 43 -11.37 -0.27 22.86
N ASP A 44 -11.17 0.60 21.88
CA ASP A 44 -11.48 2.02 22.00
C ASP A 44 -12.96 2.28 22.25
N LEU A 45 -13.88 1.51 21.65
CA LEU A 45 -15.31 1.61 21.92
C LEU A 45 -15.62 1.25 23.38
N ALA A 46 -15.02 0.17 23.89
CA ALA A 46 -15.21 -0.25 25.28
C ALA A 46 -14.61 0.76 26.28
N VAL A 47 -13.43 1.30 25.99
CA VAL A 47 -12.75 2.28 26.84
C VAL A 47 -13.46 3.63 26.82
N ALA A 48 -13.96 4.06 25.66
CA ALA A 48 -14.74 5.29 25.54
C ALA A 48 -16.02 5.25 26.39
N ALA A 49 -16.69 4.10 26.45
CA ALA A 49 -17.90 3.94 27.26
C ALA A 49 -17.65 4.12 28.77
N VAL A 50 -16.41 3.93 29.24
CA VAL A 50 -16.05 4.01 30.67
C VAL A 50 -15.32 5.30 31.01
N VAL A 51 -14.39 5.74 30.15
CA VAL A 51 -13.43 6.83 30.42
C VAL A 51 -13.61 8.02 29.46
N GLY A 52 -14.45 7.89 28.43
CA GLY A 52 -14.71 8.98 27.47
C GLY A 52 -13.58 9.25 26.47
N VAL A 53 -12.59 8.36 26.36
CA VAL A 53 -11.43 8.50 25.45
C VAL A 53 -11.21 7.24 24.61
N SER A 54 -10.62 7.41 23.43
CA SER A 54 -10.32 6.34 22.45
C SER A 54 -8.90 6.47 21.88
N PRO A 55 -7.84 6.21 22.68
CA PRO A 55 -6.47 6.46 22.24
C PRO A 55 -5.85 5.33 21.41
N PHE A 56 -6.32 4.08 21.53
CA PHE A 56 -5.56 2.90 21.10
C PHE A 56 -5.44 2.80 19.58
N ASN A 57 -6.51 3.08 18.83
CA ASN A 57 -6.49 3.03 17.38
C ASN A 57 -5.57 4.12 16.81
N LEU A 58 -5.63 5.34 17.36
CA LEU A 58 -4.74 6.43 16.97
C LEU A 58 -3.27 6.08 17.24
N LEU A 59 -2.96 5.59 18.44
CA LEU A 59 -1.58 5.22 18.81
C LEU A 59 -1.05 4.09 17.92
N LEU A 60 -1.88 3.09 17.63
CA LEU A 60 -1.54 2.01 16.71
C LEU A 60 -1.29 2.54 15.30
N ALA A 61 -2.16 3.42 14.79
CA ALA A 61 -2.02 4.02 13.47
C ALA A 61 -0.70 4.81 13.37
N LEU A 62 -0.36 5.60 14.39
CA LEU A 62 0.91 6.33 14.45
C LEU A 62 2.12 5.40 14.50
N ALA A 63 2.06 4.34 15.33
CA ALA A 63 3.13 3.35 15.43
C ALA A 63 3.32 2.55 14.13
N LEU A 64 2.26 2.29 13.37
CA LEU A 64 2.34 1.49 12.15
C LEU A 64 2.42 2.34 10.88
N PHE A 65 2.38 3.66 10.99
CA PHE A 65 2.40 4.58 9.86
C PHE A 65 3.66 4.41 9.00
N LEU A 66 4.84 4.55 9.63
CA LEU A 66 6.13 4.44 8.95
C LEU A 66 6.36 3.07 8.28
N PRO A 67 6.18 1.92 8.97
CA PRO A 67 6.38 0.62 8.34
C PRO A 67 5.38 0.35 7.20
N THR A 68 4.13 0.83 7.32
CA THR A 68 3.13 0.71 6.26
C THR A 68 3.50 1.54 5.04
N LEU A 69 3.99 2.76 5.25
CA LEU A 69 4.50 3.62 4.17
C LEU A 69 5.72 2.98 3.50
N ALA A 70 6.67 2.48 4.30
CA ALA A 70 7.90 1.85 3.82
C ALA A 70 7.63 0.63 2.95
N VAL A 71 6.78 -0.30 3.40
CA VAL A 71 6.43 -1.49 2.59
C VAL A 71 5.64 -1.11 1.33
N THR A 72 4.80 -0.07 1.38
CA THR A 72 4.08 0.42 0.19
C THR A 72 5.05 0.94 -0.87
N VAL A 73 6.04 1.73 -0.45
CA VAL A 73 7.10 2.23 -1.36
C VAL A 73 7.91 1.08 -1.95
N ARG A 74 8.37 0.12 -1.12
CA ARG A 74 9.09 -1.08 -1.58
C ARG A 74 8.25 -1.94 -2.53
N ARG A 75 6.93 -1.96 -2.36
CA ARG A 75 6.02 -2.68 -3.26
C ARG A 75 5.87 -2.00 -4.63
N LEU A 76 5.87 -0.68 -4.67
CA LEU A 76 5.92 0.07 -5.92
C LEU A 76 7.25 -0.15 -6.64
N HIS A 77 8.36 -0.13 -5.90
CA HIS A 77 9.69 -0.46 -6.41
C HIS A 77 9.73 -1.88 -6.99
N ASP A 78 9.09 -2.84 -6.34
CA ASP A 78 8.99 -4.22 -6.83
C ASP A 78 8.21 -4.34 -8.17
N SER A 79 7.30 -3.40 -8.43
CA SER A 79 6.57 -3.29 -9.70
C SER A 79 7.27 -2.36 -10.70
N GLY A 80 8.51 -1.93 -10.41
CA GLY A 80 9.31 -1.04 -11.27
C GLY A 80 8.90 0.43 -11.25
N LEU A 81 7.97 0.82 -10.38
CA LEU A 81 7.48 2.20 -10.25
C LEU A 81 8.29 2.98 -9.23
N SER A 82 8.25 4.31 -9.31
CA SER A 82 8.84 5.19 -8.29
C SER A 82 8.00 5.21 -7.00
N GLY A 83 8.65 5.37 -5.85
CA GLY A 83 7.96 5.54 -4.57
C GLY A 83 7.04 6.77 -4.51
N TRP A 84 7.26 7.77 -5.37
CA TRP A 84 6.43 8.99 -5.43
C TRP A 84 4.97 8.75 -5.79
N TRP A 85 4.64 7.62 -6.44
CA TRP A 85 3.24 7.24 -6.70
C TRP A 85 2.39 7.09 -5.44
N VAL A 86 3.02 6.85 -4.27
CA VAL A 86 2.37 6.90 -2.95
C VAL A 86 1.68 8.25 -2.73
N LEU A 87 2.33 9.37 -3.06
CA LEU A 87 1.76 10.70 -2.84
C LEU A 87 0.52 10.96 -3.68
N LEU A 88 0.49 10.48 -4.92
CA LEU A 88 -0.68 10.66 -5.77
C LEU A 88 -1.89 9.92 -5.18
N VAL A 89 -1.70 8.66 -4.79
CA VAL A 89 -2.80 7.83 -4.28
C VAL A 89 -3.25 8.28 -2.89
N TYR A 90 -2.34 8.35 -1.92
CA TYR A 90 -2.69 8.76 -0.56
C TYR A 90 -3.02 10.25 -0.48
N GLY A 91 -2.39 11.10 -1.29
CA GLY A 91 -2.71 12.54 -1.34
C GLY A 91 -4.12 12.79 -1.89
N LEU A 92 -4.53 12.09 -2.96
CA LEU A 92 -5.90 12.16 -3.45
C LEU A 92 -6.91 11.65 -2.41
N GLY A 93 -6.60 10.54 -1.74
CA GLY A 93 -7.44 9.99 -0.66
C GLY A 93 -7.53 10.92 0.56
N LEU A 94 -6.44 11.61 0.90
CA LEU A 94 -6.45 12.60 1.97
C LEU A 94 -7.26 13.84 1.58
N ALA A 95 -7.09 14.34 0.36
CA ALA A 95 -7.87 15.47 -0.13
C ALA A 95 -9.37 15.18 -0.14
N SER A 96 -9.78 13.98 -0.60
CA SER A 96 -11.18 13.58 -0.56
C SER A 96 -11.70 13.40 0.88
N ALA A 97 -10.88 12.91 1.81
CA ALA A 97 -11.24 12.85 3.23
C ALA A 97 -11.49 14.25 3.82
N VAL A 98 -10.63 15.23 3.51
CA VAL A 98 -10.80 16.63 3.96
C VAL A 98 -12.10 17.23 3.40
N VAL A 99 -12.38 17.05 2.10
CA VAL A 99 -13.64 17.52 1.51
C VAL A 99 -14.84 16.82 2.14
N SER A 100 -14.73 15.53 2.48
CA SER A 100 -15.80 14.80 3.18
C SER A 100 -16.09 15.37 4.56
N VAL A 101 -15.05 15.76 5.32
CA VAL A 101 -15.24 16.42 6.63
C VAL A 101 -15.98 17.75 6.46
N VAL A 102 -15.58 18.57 5.48
CA VAL A 102 -16.27 19.84 5.18
C VAL A 102 -17.72 19.59 4.78
N ALA A 103 -17.96 18.58 3.93
CA ALA A 103 -19.29 18.19 3.50
C ALA A 103 -20.18 17.79 4.69
N VAL A 104 -19.66 16.97 5.61
CA VAL A 104 -20.38 16.56 6.82
C VAL A 104 -20.67 17.74 7.74
N VAL A 105 -19.71 18.66 7.93
CA VAL A 105 -19.95 19.88 8.73
C VAL A 105 -21.07 20.72 8.11
N THR A 106 -21.05 20.92 6.79
CA THR A 106 -22.12 21.64 6.08
C THR A 106 -23.48 20.94 6.22
N LEU A 107 -23.52 19.60 6.17
CA LEU A 107 -24.74 18.82 6.42
C LEU A 107 -25.27 19.01 7.84
N VAL A 108 -24.39 18.96 8.85
CA VAL A 108 -24.76 19.16 10.25
C VAL A 108 -25.30 20.57 10.47
N VAL A 109 -24.63 21.59 9.94
CA VAL A 109 -25.09 22.99 10.02
C VAL A 109 -26.45 23.16 9.34
N GLY A 110 -26.64 22.61 8.15
CA GLY A 110 -27.92 22.64 7.43
C GLY A 110 -29.04 21.93 8.19
N ALA A 111 -28.75 20.79 8.82
CA ALA A 111 -29.72 20.06 9.63
C ALA A 111 -30.11 20.82 10.91
N VAL A 112 -29.15 21.48 11.56
CA VAL A 112 -29.40 22.32 12.74
C VAL A 112 -30.24 23.54 12.36
N GLN A 113 -29.85 24.29 11.33
CA GLN A 113 -30.60 25.47 10.86
C GLN A 113 -31.99 25.12 10.34
N GLY A 114 -32.16 23.95 9.72
CA GLY A 114 -33.46 23.45 9.27
C GLY A 114 -34.38 22.98 10.41
N SER A 115 -33.86 22.82 11.64
CA SER A 115 -34.65 22.47 12.81
C SER A 115 -35.25 23.70 13.53
N ASP A 116 -34.74 24.90 13.22
CA ASP A 116 -35.34 26.16 13.65
C ASP A 116 -36.57 26.45 12.77
N LEU A 117 -37.70 26.78 13.41
CA LEU A 117 -38.98 27.11 12.76
C LEU A 117 -38.92 28.49 12.05
N ALA A 118 -37.90 28.73 11.22
CA ALA A 118 -37.80 29.91 10.38
C ALA A 118 -38.95 29.90 9.36
N PRO A 119 -39.78 30.97 9.26
CA PRO A 119 -40.97 30.98 8.42
C PRO A 119 -40.73 30.78 6.92
N ASP A 120 -39.50 30.91 6.43
CA ASP A 120 -39.12 30.82 5.02
C ASP A 120 -38.29 29.58 4.64
N GLY A 121 -37.73 28.84 5.62
CA GLY A 121 -37.17 27.48 5.48
C GLY A 121 -36.05 27.26 4.44
N SER A 122 -35.56 28.32 3.77
CA SER A 122 -34.72 28.20 2.57
C SER A 122 -33.24 27.96 2.87
N ASP A 123 -32.75 28.42 4.02
CA ASP A 123 -31.30 28.52 4.27
C ASP A 123 -30.69 27.17 4.67
N GLY A 124 -31.42 26.37 5.47
CA GLY A 124 -31.01 25.01 5.83
C GLY A 124 -31.04 24.03 4.65
N GLY A 125 -32.03 24.15 3.77
CA GLY A 125 -32.17 23.28 2.60
C GLY A 125 -31.03 23.43 1.58
N ALA A 126 -30.54 24.64 1.38
CA ALA A 126 -29.38 24.91 0.52
C ALA A 126 -28.10 24.25 1.08
N ALA A 127 -27.85 24.39 2.38
CA ALA A 127 -26.69 23.77 3.04
C ALA A 127 -26.73 22.24 2.95
N LEU A 128 -27.89 21.61 3.15
CA LEU A 128 -28.06 20.17 2.97
C LEU A 128 -27.72 19.72 1.53
N THR A 129 -28.21 20.46 0.54
CA THR A 129 -27.94 20.17 -0.88
C THR A 129 -26.44 20.29 -1.19
N VAL A 130 -25.80 21.38 -0.76
CA VAL A 130 -24.36 21.60 -0.96
C VAL A 130 -23.54 20.50 -0.27
N GLY A 131 -23.88 20.17 0.98
CA GLY A 131 -23.21 19.11 1.74
C GLY A 131 -23.29 17.75 1.02
N LEU A 132 -24.46 17.36 0.51
CA LEU A 132 -24.62 16.09 -0.23
C LEU A 132 -23.82 16.08 -1.55
N VAL A 133 -23.81 17.18 -2.29
CA VAL A 133 -23.03 17.30 -3.53
C VAL A 133 -21.53 17.17 -3.24
N LEU A 134 -21.02 17.88 -2.23
CA LEU A 134 -19.61 17.78 -1.83
C LEU A 134 -19.26 16.37 -1.36
N LEU A 135 -20.14 15.72 -0.59
CA LEU A 135 -19.94 14.36 -0.13
C LEU A 135 -19.92 13.36 -1.30
N GLY A 136 -20.81 13.53 -2.29
CA GLY A 136 -20.82 12.71 -3.50
C GLY A 136 -19.55 12.86 -4.34
N VAL A 137 -19.10 14.10 -4.56
CA VAL A 137 -17.83 14.38 -5.27
C VAL A 137 -16.64 13.78 -4.52
N ALA A 138 -16.58 13.97 -3.20
CA ALA A 138 -15.53 13.41 -2.37
C ALA A 138 -15.54 11.88 -2.37
N ALA A 139 -16.71 11.25 -2.31
CA ALA A 139 -16.86 9.79 -2.37
C ALA A 139 -16.38 9.22 -3.71
N VAL A 140 -16.69 9.89 -4.83
CA VAL A 140 -16.19 9.49 -6.15
C VAL A 140 -14.67 9.63 -6.22
N ALA A 141 -14.10 10.74 -5.77
CA ALA A 141 -12.64 10.93 -5.73
C ALA A 141 -11.95 9.90 -4.82
N ALA A 142 -12.54 9.58 -3.66
CA ALA A 142 -12.05 8.55 -2.75
C ALA A 142 -12.11 7.16 -3.39
N LEU A 143 -13.18 6.85 -4.14
CA LEU A 143 -13.31 5.59 -4.87
C LEU A 143 -12.24 5.47 -5.96
N PHE A 144 -11.99 6.53 -6.73
CA PHE A 144 -10.89 6.55 -7.70
C PHE A 144 -9.52 6.32 -7.04
N SER A 145 -9.25 7.00 -5.91
CA SER A 145 -8.03 6.78 -5.13
C SER A 145 -7.93 5.33 -4.64
N ALA A 146 -9.00 4.76 -4.10
CA ALA A 146 -9.03 3.38 -3.61
C ALA A 146 -8.81 2.35 -4.72
N ILE A 147 -9.43 2.55 -5.89
CA ILE A 147 -9.21 1.69 -7.06
C ILE A 147 -7.76 1.81 -7.53
N ALA A 148 -7.22 3.03 -7.65
CA ALA A 148 -5.83 3.24 -8.04
C ALA A 148 -4.87 2.56 -7.05
N TRP A 149 -5.11 2.71 -5.74
CA TRP A 149 -4.36 2.03 -4.69
C TRP A 149 -4.38 0.51 -4.89
N LEU A 150 -5.57 -0.07 -5.02
CA LEU A 150 -5.75 -1.51 -5.17
C LEU A 150 -5.02 -2.01 -6.42
N VAL A 151 -5.22 -1.36 -7.56
CA VAL A 151 -4.58 -1.70 -8.82
C VAL A 151 -3.06 -1.68 -8.65
N LEU A 152 -2.48 -0.61 -8.10
CA LEU A 152 -1.03 -0.52 -7.89
C LEU A 152 -0.50 -1.62 -6.96
N MET A 153 -1.24 -1.99 -5.92
CA MET A 153 -0.79 -3.01 -4.96
C MET A 153 -0.92 -4.44 -5.51
N VAL A 154 -1.85 -4.69 -6.44
CA VAL A 154 -2.04 -6.00 -7.10
C VAL A 154 -1.10 -6.18 -8.32
N ARG A 155 -0.49 -5.13 -8.87
CA ARG A 155 0.36 -5.21 -10.07
C ARG A 155 1.42 -6.32 -10.04
N PRO A 156 1.78 -6.94 -11.17
CA PRO A 156 2.87 -7.92 -11.19
C PRO A 156 4.20 -7.31 -10.79
N SER A 157 4.98 -8.09 -10.06
CA SER A 157 6.39 -7.80 -9.78
C SER A 157 7.20 -7.88 -11.08
N THR A 158 8.20 -7.03 -11.25
CA THR A 158 9.09 -7.10 -12.43
C THR A 158 9.91 -8.39 -12.41
N PRO A 159 9.89 -9.20 -13.48
CA PRO A 159 10.75 -10.39 -13.58
C PRO A 159 12.23 -9.99 -13.54
N GLY A 160 13.04 -10.72 -12.77
CA GLY A 160 14.47 -10.43 -12.65
C GLY A 160 14.80 -9.17 -11.82
N ALA A 161 16.05 -8.73 -11.90
CA ALA A 161 16.53 -7.56 -11.18
C ALA A 161 16.01 -6.26 -11.83
N ASN A 162 15.69 -5.28 -11.01
CA ASN A 162 15.36 -3.93 -11.45
C ASN A 162 16.27 -2.90 -10.75
N GLN A 163 16.09 -1.61 -11.02
CA GLN A 163 16.89 -0.53 -10.42
C GLN A 163 16.87 -0.48 -8.88
N TYR A 164 15.90 -1.14 -8.24
CA TYR A 164 15.73 -1.21 -6.79
C TYR A 164 16.28 -2.50 -6.18
N GLY A 165 16.82 -3.41 -7.01
CA GLY A 165 17.50 -4.62 -6.58
C GLY A 165 16.96 -5.93 -7.17
N PRO A 166 17.58 -7.06 -6.81
CA PRO A 166 17.14 -8.37 -7.22
C PRO A 166 15.76 -8.72 -6.62
N PRO A 167 14.98 -9.60 -7.27
CA PRO A 167 13.72 -10.05 -6.73
C PRO A 167 13.94 -10.87 -5.45
N HIS A 168 12.95 -10.87 -4.56
CA HIS A 168 13.03 -11.63 -3.32
C HIS A 168 13.19 -13.14 -3.59
N GLY A 169 14.16 -13.75 -2.91
CA GLY A 169 14.48 -15.17 -3.10
C GLY A 169 15.36 -15.46 -4.32
N ALA A 170 15.85 -14.43 -5.03
CA ALA A 170 16.91 -14.63 -6.02
C ALA A 170 18.13 -15.26 -5.33
N PRO A 171 18.78 -16.27 -5.94
CA PRO A 171 20.05 -16.78 -5.47
C PRO A 171 21.02 -15.60 -5.33
N THR A 172 21.68 -15.50 -4.17
CA THR A 172 22.81 -14.58 -4.05
C THR A 172 23.82 -14.94 -5.14
N PRO A 173 24.19 -14.00 -6.03
CA PRO A 173 25.23 -14.27 -7.01
C PRO A 173 26.47 -14.78 -6.29
N PRO A 174 27.16 -15.79 -6.83
CA PRO A 174 28.44 -16.22 -6.27
C PRO A 174 29.37 -15.00 -6.11
N GLN A 175 30.25 -15.01 -5.11
CA GLN A 175 31.13 -13.87 -4.80
C GLN A 175 32.03 -13.44 -5.98
N TRP A 176 32.27 -14.35 -6.93
CA TRP A 176 33.04 -14.10 -8.15
C TRP A 176 32.21 -13.56 -9.32
N ALA A 177 30.88 -13.52 -9.20
CA ALA A 177 30.02 -13.04 -10.27
C ALA A 177 30.20 -11.53 -10.47
N PRO A 178 30.28 -11.05 -11.73
CA PRO A 178 30.36 -9.62 -11.99
C PRO A 178 29.14 -8.89 -11.41
N PRO A 179 29.30 -7.64 -10.93
CA PRO A 179 28.20 -6.86 -10.38
C PRO A 179 27.07 -6.78 -11.41
N ALA A 180 25.82 -6.88 -10.92
CA ALA A 180 24.63 -6.86 -11.76
C ALA A 180 24.68 -5.67 -12.72
N ALA A 181 24.50 -5.92 -14.02
CA ALA A 181 24.60 -4.89 -15.05
C ALA A 181 23.61 -3.74 -14.76
N PRO A 182 24.03 -2.48 -14.95
CA PRO A 182 23.16 -1.34 -14.69
C PRO A 182 21.91 -1.38 -15.58
N PRO A 183 20.76 -0.84 -15.11
CA PRO A 183 19.46 -0.99 -15.77
C PRO A 183 19.35 -0.31 -17.15
N TYR A 184 20.34 0.51 -17.53
CA TYR A 184 20.35 1.32 -18.75
C TYR A 184 21.28 0.78 -19.85
N GLY A 185 21.54 -0.53 -19.85
CA GLY A 185 22.12 -1.20 -21.01
C GLY A 185 21.05 -1.45 -22.08
N PRO A 186 21.34 -1.25 -23.38
CA PRO A 186 20.46 -1.74 -24.44
C PRO A 186 20.16 -3.21 -24.20
N SER A 187 18.88 -3.58 -24.20
CA SER A 187 18.44 -4.97 -24.08
C SER A 187 18.77 -5.75 -25.36
N TYR A 188 20.05 -6.02 -25.57
CA TYR A 188 20.58 -6.91 -26.61
C TYR A 188 21.49 -7.92 -25.93
N GLY A 189 20.90 -8.88 -25.23
CA GLY A 189 21.59 -10.05 -24.69
C GLY A 189 20.73 -11.28 -24.97
N PRO A 190 21.24 -12.33 -25.64
CA PRO A 190 20.47 -13.55 -25.86
C PRO A 190 20.08 -14.16 -24.51
N SER A 191 18.82 -14.56 -24.41
CA SER A 191 18.26 -15.30 -23.27
C SER A 191 18.95 -16.66 -23.13
N TYR A 192 20.10 -16.70 -22.46
CA TYR A 192 20.67 -17.96 -21.97
C TYR A 192 20.03 -18.29 -20.62
N GLY A 193 18.92 -19.01 -20.65
CA GLY A 193 18.53 -19.85 -19.52
C GLY A 193 19.32 -21.16 -19.59
N PRO A 194 19.91 -21.67 -18.49
CA PRO A 194 20.48 -23.01 -18.50
C PRO A 194 19.33 -24.02 -18.59
N SER A 195 19.17 -24.64 -19.76
CA SER A 195 18.39 -25.85 -19.92
C SER A 195 19.13 -26.99 -19.23
N TYR A 196 18.72 -27.38 -18.03
CA TYR A 196 19.09 -28.68 -17.48
C TYR A 196 18.28 -29.75 -18.25
N GLY A 197 18.88 -30.28 -19.31
CA GLY A 197 18.44 -31.52 -19.95
C GLY A 197 19.09 -32.72 -19.26
N PRO A 198 18.36 -33.79 -18.95
CA PRO A 198 18.95 -35.03 -18.49
C PRO A 198 19.28 -35.88 -19.72
N ASP A 199 20.55 -35.98 -20.08
CA ASP A 199 21.20 -37.13 -20.73
C ASP A 199 22.53 -36.66 -21.31
N ASP A 200 23.63 -37.20 -20.78
CA ASP A 200 24.81 -37.53 -21.57
C ASP A 200 25.73 -38.43 -20.72
N THR A 201 25.53 -39.73 -20.92
CA THR A 201 26.50 -40.78 -20.61
C THR A 201 27.83 -40.49 -21.32
N GLN A 202 28.92 -40.43 -20.55
CA GLN A 202 30.25 -40.22 -21.09
C GLN A 202 30.69 -41.39 -22.00
N PRO A 203 31.24 -41.12 -23.21
CA PRO A 203 32.00 -42.11 -23.95
C PRO A 203 33.49 -41.85 -23.76
N PHE A 204 34.13 -42.56 -22.83
CA PHE A 204 35.59 -42.66 -22.80
C PHE A 204 36.00 -44.05 -23.27
N GLY A 205 36.46 -44.10 -24.51
CA GLY A 205 37.31 -45.17 -25.00
C GLY A 205 38.25 -44.57 -26.05
N ARG A 206 39.56 -44.79 -25.89
CA ARG A 206 40.54 -45.05 -26.96
C ARG A 206 41.92 -45.43 -26.36
N PRO A 207 42.76 -46.14 -27.15
CA PRO A 207 43.61 -47.24 -26.69
C PRO A 207 45.10 -46.88 -26.64
N TYR A 208 45.89 -47.62 -25.87
CA TYR A 208 47.01 -48.50 -26.24
C TYR A 208 47.49 -49.24 -24.98
#